data_AF-A0A1N6W3D0-F1
#
_entry.id   AF-A0A1N6W3D0-F1
#
_cell.length_a   1.000
_cell.length_b   1.000
_cell.length_c   1.000
_cell.angle_alpha   90.00
_cell.angle_beta   90.00
_cell.angle_gamma   90.00
#
_symmetry.space_group_name_H-M   'P 1'
#
loop_
_entity.id
_entity.type
_entity.pdbx_description
1 polymer ?
#
loop_
_entity_poly.entity_id
_entity_poly.type
_entity_poly.pdbx_seq_one_letter_code
_entity_poly.pdbx_strand_id
1 'polypeptide(L)'
;MKKTLLSLFLITFSLILSQTTKRVFFIGNSYTYVNNLPGLIQSIAASDGDVFEHHSQTPGGATLQDHFNNPNVISDINQGNWDYVVLQEQSQLPSFPDSQVQSQVYPYALQLSNVIKTANPCGNVIFYMTWARKNGDAANCPGLPTVCTYQGMDTQIYNRYMEMALSNEGIVSPVGKVWRTIREQNPAIDLYDQDESHPSYIGSMAAAYTFYTIIFKKDPTQIPFNGNLTSAQAQFIKDIVKTEVYNQPAKWYVTNNDVHSRFTYQLTGAGTVQFTNTTQNAAAYLWDFGDGITSTLENPTHTYNAVGSYHVKLTTNACGVTTTKTKLVVVNTLHTAETTIENGLQMYPNPVQNIVNIVSKKQFEVISLAEASGKVMPYHLNKTENGYSISFQHLASGIYFLQYKTGEKEFTKKIIKK
;
A
#
# COMPACT_ATOMS: atom_id res chain seq x y z
N MET A 1 -72.22 7.58 -26.95
CA MET A 1 -71.22 7.18 -25.93
C MET A 1 -69.88 6.95 -26.62
N LYS A 2 -68.93 7.88 -26.48
CA LYS A 2 -67.56 7.75 -26.99
C LYS A 2 -66.76 6.88 -26.02
N LYS A 3 -66.20 5.76 -26.49
CA LYS A 3 -65.24 4.96 -25.72
C LYS A 3 -63.83 5.44 -26.10
N THR A 4 -63.19 6.18 -25.20
CA THR A 4 -61.78 6.57 -25.35
C THR A 4 -60.94 5.41 -24.82
N LEU A 5 -60.20 4.72 -25.70
CA LEU A 5 -59.18 3.76 -25.29
C LEU A 5 -57.97 4.55 -24.76
N LEU A 6 -57.63 4.36 -23.49
CA LEU A 6 -56.41 4.88 -22.90
C LEU A 6 -55.29 3.85 -23.12
N SER A 7 -54.43 4.09 -24.09
CA SER A 7 -53.23 3.27 -24.32
C SER A 7 -52.17 3.65 -23.29
N LEU A 8 -51.92 2.76 -22.33
CA LEU A 8 -50.84 2.89 -21.36
C LEU A 8 -49.50 2.59 -22.06
N PHE A 9 -48.70 3.62 -22.36
CA PHE A 9 -47.33 3.43 -22.82
C PHE A 9 -46.46 3.01 -21.62
N LEU A 10 -46.09 1.72 -21.55
CA LEU A 10 -45.03 1.28 -20.65
C LEU A 10 -43.69 1.81 -21.20
N ILE A 11 -43.17 2.88 -20.60
CA ILE A 11 -41.79 3.31 -20.83
C ILE A 11 -40.91 2.37 -20.00
N THR A 12 -40.40 1.31 -20.63
CA THR A 12 -39.34 0.49 -20.05
C THR A 12 -38.05 1.31 -20.08
N PHE A 13 -37.68 1.90 -18.95
CA PHE A 13 -36.32 2.41 -18.74
C PHE A 13 -35.38 1.20 -18.67
N SER A 14 -34.80 0.79 -19.80
CA SER A 14 -33.64 -0.08 -19.80
C SER A 14 -32.46 0.71 -19.25
N LEU A 15 -32.21 0.57 -17.95
CA LEU A 15 -30.94 0.97 -17.35
C LEU A 15 -29.85 0.16 -18.04
N ILE A 16 -29.15 0.78 -18.99
CA ILE A 16 -27.88 0.26 -19.50
C ILE A 16 -26.92 0.40 -18.33
N LEU A 17 -26.79 -0.66 -17.52
CA LEU A 17 -25.65 -0.78 -16.62
C LEU A 17 -24.40 -0.70 -17.49
N SER A 18 -23.57 0.32 -17.26
CA SER A 18 -22.33 0.51 -17.99
C SER A 18 -21.40 -0.67 -17.69
N GLN A 19 -21.32 -1.63 -18.61
CA GLN A 19 -20.38 -2.73 -18.56
C GLN A 19 -18.96 -2.19 -18.39
N THR A 20 -18.31 -2.53 -17.29
CA THR A 20 -16.91 -2.16 -17.05
C THR A 20 -16.02 -3.33 -17.41
N THR A 21 -14.99 -3.09 -18.24
CA THR A 21 -13.97 -4.11 -18.56
C THR A 21 -12.70 -3.82 -17.77
N LYS A 22 -12.12 -4.84 -17.14
CA LYS A 22 -10.83 -4.76 -16.44
C LYS A 22 -9.92 -5.91 -16.83
N ARG A 23 -8.68 -5.58 -17.19
CA ARG A 23 -7.58 -6.51 -17.50
C ARG A 23 -6.64 -6.61 -16.32
N VAL A 24 -6.54 -7.81 -15.74
CA VAL A 24 -5.78 -8.02 -14.50
C VAL A 24 -4.78 -9.15 -14.64
N PHE A 25 -3.51 -8.87 -14.35
CA PHE A 25 -2.47 -9.89 -14.31
C PHE A 25 -2.13 -10.29 -12.89
N PHE A 26 -2.23 -11.59 -12.57
CA PHE A 26 -1.84 -12.11 -11.27
C PHE A 26 -0.42 -12.68 -11.29
N ILE A 27 0.44 -12.08 -10.48
CA ILE A 27 1.78 -12.58 -10.17
C ILE A 27 1.74 -13.08 -8.72
N GLY A 28 1.87 -14.39 -8.53
CA GLY A 28 1.70 -14.98 -7.20
C GLY A 28 2.09 -16.44 -7.11
N ASN A 29 1.35 -17.22 -6.32
CA ASN A 29 1.64 -18.64 -6.15
C ASN A 29 0.35 -19.42 -5.83
N SER A 30 0.44 -20.47 -5.01
CA SER A 30 -0.69 -21.33 -4.63
C SER A 30 -1.83 -20.59 -3.94
N TYR A 31 -1.56 -19.49 -3.24
CA TYR A 31 -2.62 -18.67 -2.64
C TYR A 31 -3.49 -17.95 -3.70
N THR A 32 -3.00 -17.87 -4.94
CA THR A 32 -3.76 -17.36 -6.09
C THR A 32 -4.39 -18.49 -6.89
N TYR A 33 -3.67 -19.56 -7.25
CA TYR A 33 -4.25 -20.58 -8.14
C TYR A 33 -5.18 -21.57 -7.43
N VAL A 34 -5.04 -21.79 -6.12
CA VAL A 34 -5.93 -22.71 -5.38
C VAL A 34 -7.38 -22.20 -5.44
N ASN A 35 -8.30 -23.12 -5.75
CA ASN A 35 -9.71 -22.84 -6.06
C ASN A 35 -9.93 -21.87 -7.24
N ASN A 36 -8.91 -21.62 -8.07
CA ASN A 36 -8.97 -20.72 -9.22
C ASN A 36 -9.50 -19.32 -8.86
N LEU A 37 -8.83 -18.62 -7.94
CA LEU A 37 -9.26 -17.29 -7.50
C LEU A 37 -9.53 -16.30 -8.66
N PRO A 38 -8.67 -16.17 -9.69
CA PRO A 38 -8.97 -15.31 -10.83
C PRO A 38 -10.28 -15.68 -11.55
N GLY A 39 -10.57 -16.98 -11.72
CA GLY A 39 -11.82 -17.46 -12.30
C GLY A 39 -13.06 -17.21 -11.40
N LEU A 40 -12.90 -17.25 -10.08
CA LEU A 40 -13.97 -16.86 -9.15
C LEU A 40 -14.30 -15.36 -9.29
N ILE A 41 -13.27 -14.51 -9.39
CA ILE A 41 -13.45 -13.06 -9.63
C ILE A 41 -14.13 -12.84 -11.00
N GLN A 42 -13.74 -13.60 -12.03
CA GLN A 42 -14.38 -13.55 -13.34
C GLN A 42 -15.88 -13.90 -13.27
N SER A 43 -16.23 -14.96 -12.52
CA SER A 43 -17.62 -15.38 -12.34
C SER A 43 -18.45 -14.33 -11.61
N ILE A 44 -17.86 -13.67 -10.59
CA ILE A 44 -18.48 -12.54 -9.89
C ILE A 44 -18.72 -11.38 -10.85
N ALA A 45 -17.70 -10.95 -11.59
CA ALA A 45 -17.81 -9.82 -12.51
C ALA A 45 -18.88 -10.08 -13.58
N ALA A 46 -18.87 -11.26 -14.20
CA ALA A 46 -19.88 -11.64 -15.18
C ALA A 46 -21.31 -11.62 -14.61
N SER A 47 -21.49 -11.99 -13.33
CA SER A 47 -22.81 -11.97 -12.68
C SER A 47 -23.36 -10.56 -12.45
N ASP A 48 -22.50 -9.55 -12.40
CA ASP A 48 -22.87 -8.13 -12.24
C ASP A 48 -22.80 -7.36 -13.57
N GLY A 49 -22.60 -8.07 -14.70
CA GLY A 49 -22.53 -7.50 -16.05
C GLY A 49 -21.17 -6.91 -16.44
N ASP A 50 -20.15 -7.05 -15.59
CA ASP A 50 -18.78 -6.62 -15.86
C ASP A 50 -17.97 -7.67 -16.62
N VAL A 51 -16.87 -7.24 -17.24
CA VAL A 51 -15.92 -8.11 -17.93
C VAL A 51 -14.59 -8.09 -17.16
N PHE A 52 -14.15 -9.28 -16.75
CA PHE A 52 -12.87 -9.47 -16.08
C PHE A 52 -11.99 -10.39 -16.94
N GLU A 53 -11.02 -9.77 -17.59
CA GLU A 53 -9.99 -10.48 -18.35
C GLU A 53 -8.78 -10.67 -17.44
N HIS A 54 -8.26 -11.89 -17.37
CA HIS A 54 -7.12 -12.16 -16.50
C HIS A 54 -6.08 -13.06 -17.14
N HIS A 55 -4.86 -12.90 -16.66
CA HIS A 55 -3.73 -13.79 -16.89
C HIS A 55 -3.04 -14.10 -15.57
N SER A 56 -2.23 -15.14 -15.51
CA SER A 56 -1.58 -15.54 -14.25
C SER A 56 -0.22 -16.19 -14.47
N GLN A 57 0.76 -15.77 -13.67
CA GLN A 57 2.03 -16.44 -13.45
C GLN A 57 2.12 -16.80 -11.96
N THR A 58 1.77 -18.04 -11.63
CA THR A 58 1.60 -18.46 -10.23
C THR A 58 2.30 -19.78 -9.88
N PRO A 59 3.63 -19.92 -10.03
CA PRO A 59 4.33 -21.13 -9.59
C PRO A 59 4.17 -21.32 -8.07
N GLY A 60 4.01 -22.56 -7.62
CA GLY A 60 3.86 -22.87 -6.19
C GLY A 60 5.06 -22.39 -5.37
N GLY A 61 4.81 -21.75 -4.23
CA GLY A 61 5.85 -21.25 -3.33
C GLY A 61 6.66 -20.05 -3.81
N ALA A 62 6.41 -19.53 -5.01
CA ALA A 62 7.19 -18.44 -5.59
C ALA A 62 7.14 -17.16 -4.74
N THR A 63 8.29 -16.50 -4.67
CA THR A 63 8.51 -15.18 -4.07
C THR A 63 8.43 -14.07 -5.12
N LEU A 64 8.34 -12.80 -4.69
CA LEU A 64 8.46 -11.67 -5.63
C LEU A 64 9.83 -11.64 -6.34
N GLN A 65 10.89 -12.12 -5.67
CA GLN A 65 12.21 -12.29 -6.27
C GLN A 65 12.19 -13.26 -7.44
N ASP A 66 11.57 -14.44 -7.27
CA ASP A 66 11.47 -15.44 -8.32
C ASP A 66 10.73 -14.90 -9.54
N HIS A 67 9.66 -14.14 -9.31
CA HIS A 67 8.87 -13.49 -10.36
C HIS A 67 9.64 -12.41 -11.10
N PHE A 68 10.37 -11.55 -10.38
CA PHE A 68 11.19 -10.52 -11.00
C PHE A 68 12.28 -11.11 -11.91
N ASN A 69 12.86 -12.24 -11.50
CA ASN A 69 13.89 -12.94 -12.27
C ASN A 69 13.31 -13.81 -13.41
N ASN A 70 11.99 -13.96 -13.49
CA ASN A 70 11.34 -14.74 -14.55
C ASN A 70 11.08 -13.87 -15.79
N PRO A 71 11.76 -14.13 -16.93
CA PRO A 71 11.60 -13.31 -18.13
C PRO A 71 10.18 -13.36 -18.72
N ASN A 72 9.42 -14.44 -18.49
CA ASN A 72 8.04 -14.54 -18.94
C ASN A 72 7.13 -13.57 -18.18
N VAL A 73 7.35 -13.40 -16.87
CA VAL A 73 6.61 -12.42 -16.06
C VAL A 73 6.85 -11.01 -16.58
N ILE A 74 8.11 -10.66 -16.84
CA ILE A 74 8.48 -9.33 -17.36
C ILE A 74 7.88 -9.10 -18.76
N SER A 75 7.94 -10.13 -19.63
CA SER A 75 7.32 -10.09 -20.95
C SER A 75 5.80 -9.88 -20.88
N ASP A 76 5.12 -10.62 -20.02
CA ASP A 76 3.67 -10.55 -19.84
C ASP A 76 3.24 -9.17 -19.29
N ILE A 77 4.02 -8.58 -18.37
CA ILE A 77 3.78 -7.21 -17.89
C ILE A 77 3.84 -6.22 -19.06
N ASN A 78 4.90 -6.29 -19.88
CA ASN A 78 5.16 -5.32 -20.94
C ASN A 78 4.15 -5.38 -22.09
N GLN A 79 3.56 -6.54 -22.36
CA GLN A 79 2.71 -6.76 -23.53
C GLN A 79 1.20 -6.71 -23.21
N GLY A 80 0.81 -6.85 -21.95
CA GLY A 80 -0.60 -7.10 -21.62
C GLY A 80 -1.49 -5.87 -21.48
N ASN A 81 -0.92 -4.66 -21.46
CA ASN A 81 -1.64 -3.40 -21.24
C ASN A 81 -2.63 -3.50 -20.06
N TRP A 82 -2.12 -3.93 -18.91
CA TRP A 82 -2.92 -4.29 -17.74
C TRP A 82 -3.46 -3.05 -17.02
N ASP A 83 -4.74 -3.04 -16.67
CA ASP A 83 -5.31 -2.03 -15.76
C ASP A 83 -4.73 -2.22 -14.35
N TYR A 84 -4.63 -3.49 -13.94
CA TYR A 84 -4.08 -3.89 -12.66
C TYR A 84 -3.09 -5.05 -12.81
N VAL A 85 -1.98 -4.98 -12.09
CA VAL A 85 -1.10 -6.12 -11.87
C VAL A 85 -1.08 -6.41 -10.38
N VAL A 86 -1.51 -7.61 -10.02
CA VAL A 86 -1.58 -8.11 -8.66
C VAL A 86 -0.24 -8.74 -8.29
N LEU A 87 0.37 -8.25 -7.22
CA LEU A 87 1.61 -8.77 -6.65
C LEU A 87 1.31 -9.47 -5.32
N GLN A 88 1.61 -10.76 -5.28
CA GLN A 88 1.51 -11.59 -4.10
C GLN A 88 2.89 -12.14 -3.73
N GLU A 89 3.33 -11.89 -2.50
CA GLU A 89 4.55 -12.49 -1.96
C GLU A 89 4.29 -13.93 -1.47
N GLN A 90 5.36 -14.65 -1.16
CA GLN A 90 5.33 -15.93 -0.47
C GLN A 90 4.57 -15.84 0.87
N SER A 91 3.88 -16.90 1.27
CA SER A 91 2.87 -16.88 2.35
C SER A 91 3.38 -16.58 3.77
N GLN A 92 4.66 -16.76 4.03
CA GLN A 92 5.30 -16.57 5.34
C GLN A 92 6.27 -15.40 5.33
N LEU A 93 6.93 -15.13 4.22
CA LEU A 93 8.04 -14.19 4.13
C LEU A 93 7.68 -12.76 4.60
N PRO A 94 6.48 -12.20 4.34
CA PRO A 94 6.06 -10.92 4.91
C PRO A 94 5.90 -10.93 6.45
N SER A 95 5.90 -12.10 7.09
CA SER A 95 5.82 -12.21 8.55
C SER A 95 7.19 -12.31 9.25
N PHE A 96 8.27 -12.42 8.48
CA PHE A 96 9.62 -12.65 8.98
C PHE A 96 10.29 -11.36 9.49
N PRO A 97 11.47 -11.44 10.16
CA PRO A 97 12.14 -10.27 10.71
C PRO A 97 12.40 -9.18 9.69
N ASP A 98 12.40 -7.93 10.16
CA ASP A 98 12.57 -6.73 9.34
C ASP A 98 13.78 -6.79 8.41
N SER A 99 14.92 -7.30 8.89
CA SER A 99 16.14 -7.44 8.08
C SER A 99 15.96 -8.38 6.88
N GLN A 100 15.17 -9.44 7.05
CA GLN A 100 14.89 -10.38 5.98
C GLN A 100 13.90 -9.77 4.98
N VAL A 101 12.83 -9.15 5.46
CA VAL A 101 11.84 -8.49 4.58
C VAL A 101 12.50 -7.35 3.78
N GLN A 102 13.36 -6.55 4.41
CA GLN A 102 14.09 -5.46 3.76
C GLN A 102 15.04 -5.94 2.66
N SER A 103 15.61 -7.14 2.79
CA SER A 103 16.55 -7.68 1.80
C SER A 103 15.89 -8.56 0.74
N GLN A 104 14.79 -9.25 1.08
CA GLN A 104 14.22 -10.29 0.23
C GLN A 104 12.84 -9.96 -0.35
N VAL A 105 12.13 -8.94 0.18
CA VAL A 105 10.76 -8.60 -0.26
C VAL A 105 10.71 -7.22 -0.89
N TYR A 106 11.09 -6.19 -0.12
CA TYR A 106 10.91 -4.79 -0.53
C TYR A 106 11.63 -4.38 -1.81
N PRO A 107 12.88 -4.84 -2.07
CA PRO A 107 13.54 -4.52 -3.34
C PRO A 107 12.76 -5.03 -4.56
N TYR A 108 12.21 -6.25 -4.48
CA TYR A 108 11.49 -6.87 -5.60
C TYR A 108 10.08 -6.33 -5.74
N ALA A 109 9.41 -5.98 -4.64
CA ALA A 109 8.17 -5.21 -4.68
C ALA A 109 8.35 -3.88 -5.42
N LEU A 110 9.44 -3.16 -5.15
CA LEU A 110 9.79 -1.91 -5.85
C LEU A 110 10.12 -2.13 -7.32
N GLN A 111 10.97 -3.11 -7.62
CA GLN A 111 11.39 -3.39 -8.99
C GLN A 111 10.20 -3.79 -9.87
N LEU A 112 9.37 -4.73 -9.42
CA LEU A 112 8.16 -5.13 -10.15
C LEU A 112 7.19 -3.95 -10.31
N SER A 113 6.97 -3.17 -9.25
CA SER A 113 6.11 -1.98 -9.33
C SER A 113 6.60 -0.98 -10.37
N ASN A 114 7.92 -0.75 -10.46
CA ASN A 114 8.50 0.14 -11.46
C ASN A 114 8.32 -0.40 -12.88
N VAL A 115 8.51 -1.70 -13.09
CA VAL A 115 8.27 -2.34 -14.40
C VAL A 115 6.81 -2.18 -14.82
N ILE A 116 5.86 -2.49 -13.92
CA ILE A 116 4.41 -2.38 -14.17
C ILE A 116 4.03 -0.95 -14.59
N LYS A 117 4.49 0.04 -13.82
CA LYS A 117 4.18 1.46 -14.05
C LYS A 117 4.84 2.02 -15.30
N THR A 118 5.97 1.46 -15.72
CA THR A 118 6.66 1.82 -16.96
C THR A 118 5.95 1.20 -18.16
N ALA A 119 5.53 -0.06 -18.05
CA ALA A 119 4.83 -0.79 -19.10
C ALA A 119 3.46 -0.18 -19.41
N ASN A 120 2.68 0.12 -18.37
CA ASN A 120 1.44 0.87 -18.49
C ASN A 120 1.42 2.06 -17.51
N PRO A 121 1.65 3.28 -17.99
CA PRO A 121 1.45 4.53 -17.24
C PRO A 121 0.13 4.62 -16.45
N CYS A 122 -0.92 4.04 -17.02
CA CYS A 122 -2.27 4.03 -16.47
C CYS A 122 -2.54 2.80 -15.59
N GLY A 123 -1.63 1.82 -15.60
CA GLY A 123 -1.71 0.59 -14.83
C GLY A 123 -1.37 0.82 -13.36
N ASN A 124 -1.97 -0.02 -12.52
CA ASN A 124 -1.84 0.07 -11.07
C ASN A 124 -1.37 -1.25 -10.48
N VAL A 125 -0.62 -1.14 -9.39
CA VAL A 125 -0.14 -2.28 -8.63
C VAL A 125 -1.14 -2.58 -7.52
N ILE A 126 -1.63 -3.81 -7.45
CA ILE A 126 -2.41 -4.31 -6.32
C ILE A 126 -1.53 -5.24 -5.50
N PHE A 127 -1.24 -4.85 -4.27
CA PHE A 127 -0.61 -5.74 -3.31
C PHE A 127 -1.67 -6.66 -2.69
N TYR A 128 -1.56 -7.97 -2.95
CA TYR A 128 -2.47 -8.98 -2.43
C TYR A 128 -2.10 -9.30 -0.98
N MET A 129 -2.71 -8.58 -0.03
CA MET A 129 -2.54 -8.89 1.39
C MET A 129 -3.10 -10.27 1.70
N THR A 130 -2.21 -11.25 1.84
CA THR A 130 -2.54 -12.63 2.23
C THR A 130 -2.90 -12.69 3.72
N TRP A 131 -3.09 -13.91 4.23
CA TRP A 131 -3.47 -14.19 5.62
C TRP A 131 -2.38 -14.96 6.35
N ALA A 132 -2.40 -14.89 7.68
CA ALA A 132 -1.60 -15.79 8.52
C ALA A 132 -2.13 -17.22 8.50
N ARG A 133 -1.23 -18.18 8.76
CA ARG A 133 -1.59 -19.59 8.98
C ARG A 133 -2.56 -19.76 10.14
N LYS A 134 -3.40 -20.79 10.09
CA LYS A 134 -4.55 -20.98 11.00
C LYS A 134 -4.18 -20.78 12.47
N ASN A 135 -3.07 -21.38 12.88
CA ASN A 135 -2.58 -21.38 14.25
C ASN A 135 -1.25 -20.63 14.42
N GLY A 136 -0.85 -19.81 13.45
CA GLY A 136 0.50 -19.27 13.34
C GLY A 136 1.46 -20.22 12.61
N ASP A 137 2.74 -19.86 12.58
CA ASP A 137 3.78 -20.59 11.89
C ASP A 137 4.60 -21.43 12.87
N ALA A 138 4.08 -22.61 13.18
CA ALA A 138 4.70 -23.55 14.13
C ALA A 138 6.13 -23.96 13.72
N ALA A 139 6.43 -23.99 12.40
CA ALA A 139 7.74 -24.39 11.91
C ALA A 139 8.82 -23.33 12.23
N ASN A 140 8.48 -22.05 12.11
CA ASN A 140 9.41 -20.95 12.39
C ASN A 140 9.31 -20.42 13.83
N CYS A 141 8.25 -20.76 14.56
CA CYS A 141 8.00 -20.32 15.93
C CYS A 141 9.22 -20.46 16.89
N PRO A 142 9.99 -21.56 16.89
CA PRO A 142 11.16 -21.68 17.78
C PRO A 142 12.23 -20.60 17.58
N GLY A 143 12.42 -20.13 16.33
CA GLY A 143 13.37 -19.08 15.98
C GLY A 143 12.75 -17.70 15.82
N LEU A 144 11.42 -17.62 15.74
CA LEU A 144 10.66 -16.40 15.50
C LEU A 144 9.37 -16.39 16.35
N PRO A 145 9.47 -16.05 17.65
CA PRO A 145 8.32 -16.10 18.55
C PRO A 145 7.12 -15.25 18.11
N THR A 146 7.36 -14.19 17.33
CA THR A 146 6.32 -13.29 16.80
C THR A 146 5.35 -13.97 15.83
N VAL A 147 5.72 -15.09 15.21
CA VAL A 147 4.83 -15.82 14.28
C VAL A 147 4.18 -17.05 14.90
N CYS A 148 4.44 -17.35 16.18
CA CYS A 148 3.88 -18.53 16.87
C CYS A 148 2.35 -18.51 16.98
N THR A 149 1.71 -17.36 16.83
CA THR A 149 0.26 -17.20 16.89
C THR A 149 -0.28 -16.64 15.59
N TYR A 150 -1.55 -16.89 15.32
CA TYR A 150 -2.25 -16.25 14.20
C TYR A 150 -2.11 -14.73 14.26
N GLN A 151 -2.41 -14.12 15.41
CA GLN A 151 -2.41 -12.65 15.57
C GLN A 151 -1.02 -12.05 15.34
N GLY A 152 0.03 -12.72 15.82
CA GLY A 152 1.40 -12.26 15.65
C GLY A 152 1.82 -12.27 14.18
N MET A 153 1.62 -13.38 13.49
CA MET A 153 1.91 -13.52 12.06
C MET A 153 1.06 -12.56 11.21
N ASP A 154 -0.23 -12.45 11.50
CA ASP A 154 -1.20 -11.63 10.77
C ASP A 154 -0.91 -10.14 10.91
N THR A 155 -0.45 -9.70 12.09
CA THR A 155 -0.01 -8.31 12.30
C THR A 155 1.20 -7.98 11.44
N GLN A 156 2.18 -8.89 11.34
CA GLN A 156 3.35 -8.67 10.50
C GLN A 156 2.97 -8.61 9.02
N ILE A 157 2.21 -9.60 8.52
CA ILE A 157 1.72 -9.63 7.14
C ILE A 157 0.98 -8.34 6.78
N TYR A 158 0.03 -7.93 7.63
CA TYR A 158 -0.72 -6.69 7.46
C TYR A 158 0.23 -5.49 7.29
N ASN A 159 1.16 -5.31 8.22
CA ASN A 159 2.07 -4.16 8.21
C ASN A 159 2.95 -4.14 6.96
N ARG A 160 3.50 -5.30 6.54
CA ARG A 160 4.39 -5.36 5.37
C ARG A 160 3.66 -5.11 4.06
N TYR A 161 2.44 -5.60 3.89
CA TYR A 161 1.66 -5.29 2.70
C TYR A 161 1.23 -3.82 2.63
N MET A 162 0.87 -3.22 3.77
CA MET A 162 0.59 -1.78 3.83
C MET A 162 1.84 -0.95 3.48
N GLU A 163 3.01 -1.32 4.01
CA GLU A 163 4.28 -0.64 3.73
C GLU A 163 4.70 -0.79 2.26
N MET A 164 4.55 -1.98 1.68
CA MET A 164 4.80 -2.22 0.26
C MET A 164 3.89 -1.35 -0.61
N ALA A 165 2.59 -1.31 -0.35
CA ALA A 165 1.67 -0.50 -1.13
C ALA A 165 1.96 1.00 -1.00
N LEU A 166 2.20 1.49 0.22
CA LEU A 166 2.51 2.89 0.45
C LEU A 166 3.79 3.32 -0.27
N SER A 167 4.88 2.55 -0.09
CA SER A 167 6.20 2.86 -0.65
C SER A 167 6.23 2.81 -2.18
N ASN A 168 5.34 1.99 -2.75
CA ASN A 168 5.26 1.78 -4.20
C ASN A 168 4.06 2.46 -4.83
N GLU A 169 3.37 3.38 -4.14
CA GLU A 169 2.15 4.05 -4.62
C GLU A 169 1.14 3.07 -5.25
N GLY A 170 1.01 1.89 -4.65
CA GLY A 170 0.07 0.85 -5.03
C GLY A 170 -1.17 0.85 -4.15
N ILE A 171 -2.12 -0.02 -4.48
CA ILE A 171 -3.31 -0.28 -3.68
C ILE A 171 -3.21 -1.63 -2.99
N VAL A 172 -3.99 -1.85 -1.95
CA VAL A 172 -4.03 -3.12 -1.22
C VAL A 172 -5.34 -3.83 -1.50
N SER A 173 -5.29 -5.12 -1.82
CA SER A 173 -6.44 -6.02 -1.70
C SER A 173 -6.38 -6.67 -0.31
N PRO A 174 -7.20 -6.24 0.66
CA PRO A 174 -7.01 -6.54 2.09
C PRO A 174 -7.63 -7.89 2.51
N VAL A 175 -7.35 -8.96 1.75
CA VAL A 175 -7.96 -10.28 1.98
C VAL A 175 -7.64 -10.81 3.38
N GLY A 176 -6.40 -10.67 3.86
CA GLY A 176 -6.01 -11.03 5.21
C GLY A 176 -6.83 -10.33 6.30
N LYS A 177 -7.16 -9.05 6.12
CA LYS A 177 -8.02 -8.32 7.06
C LYS A 177 -9.46 -8.83 7.02
N VAL A 178 -10.01 -9.11 5.84
CA VAL A 178 -11.35 -9.72 5.70
C VAL A 178 -11.38 -11.09 6.39
N TRP A 179 -10.36 -11.91 6.19
CA TRP A 179 -10.21 -13.21 6.87
C TRP A 179 -10.17 -13.07 8.39
N ARG A 180 -9.36 -12.14 8.91
CA ARG A 180 -9.30 -11.83 10.35
C ARG A 180 -10.70 -11.54 10.90
N THR A 181 -11.43 -10.63 10.26
CA THR A 181 -12.77 -10.24 10.71
C THR A 181 -13.76 -11.40 10.65
N ILE A 182 -13.72 -12.25 9.61
CA ILE A 182 -14.56 -13.46 9.54
C ILE A 182 -14.26 -14.40 10.71
N ARG A 183 -12.98 -14.68 10.98
CA ARG A 183 -12.57 -15.57 12.08
C ARG A 183 -13.00 -15.05 13.45
N GLU A 184 -12.93 -13.73 13.65
CA GLU A 184 -13.34 -13.07 14.91
C GLU A 184 -14.85 -13.10 15.10
N GLN A 185 -15.64 -12.88 14.04
CA GLN A 185 -17.09 -12.78 14.13
C GLN A 185 -17.82 -14.12 14.00
N ASN A 186 -17.25 -15.07 13.26
CA ASN A 186 -17.82 -16.39 13.06
C ASN A 186 -16.73 -17.47 12.91
N PRO A 187 -16.13 -17.92 14.02
CA PRO A 187 -15.07 -18.92 14.01
C PRO A 187 -15.51 -20.31 13.51
N ALA A 188 -16.82 -20.54 13.34
CA ALA A 188 -17.33 -21.78 12.76
C ALA A 188 -17.14 -21.84 11.22
N ILE A 189 -16.89 -20.70 10.57
CA ILE A 189 -16.50 -20.66 9.15
C ILE A 189 -15.01 -20.95 9.05
N ASP A 190 -14.66 -22.16 8.62
CA ASP A 190 -13.27 -22.52 8.39
C ASP A 190 -12.78 -22.03 7.02
N LEU A 191 -11.88 -21.04 7.06
CA LEU A 191 -11.30 -20.43 5.86
C LEU A 191 -10.10 -21.23 5.33
N TYR A 192 -9.61 -22.21 6.07
CA TYR A 192 -8.41 -22.97 5.73
C TYR A 192 -8.76 -24.34 5.18
N ASP A 193 -7.91 -24.83 4.28
CA ASP A 193 -7.86 -26.24 3.96
C ASP A 193 -7.16 -27.03 5.09
N GLN A 194 -7.06 -28.35 4.93
CA GLN A 194 -6.53 -29.28 5.92
C GLN A 194 -5.09 -28.99 6.35
N ASP A 195 -4.31 -28.30 5.52
CA ASP A 195 -2.92 -27.96 5.81
C ASP A 195 -2.74 -26.67 6.61
N GLU A 196 -3.84 -26.06 7.04
CA GLU A 196 -3.85 -24.85 7.88
C GLU A 196 -3.20 -23.62 7.23
N SER A 197 -2.95 -23.65 5.92
CA SER A 197 -2.29 -22.59 5.16
C SER A 197 -3.11 -22.19 3.94
N HIS A 198 -3.40 -23.13 3.05
CA HIS A 198 -4.16 -22.89 1.83
C HIS A 198 -5.62 -22.54 2.13
N PRO A 199 -6.28 -21.80 1.21
CA PRO A 199 -7.66 -21.42 1.42
C PRO A 199 -8.60 -22.60 1.16
N SER A 200 -9.57 -22.78 2.04
CA SER A 200 -10.79 -23.51 1.70
C SER A 200 -11.53 -22.77 0.58
N TYR A 201 -12.51 -23.42 -0.06
CA TYR A 201 -13.33 -22.76 -1.07
C TYR A 201 -14.01 -21.48 -0.53
N ILE A 202 -14.47 -21.49 0.74
CA ILE A 202 -15.06 -20.32 1.39
C ILE A 202 -14.01 -19.22 1.58
N GLY A 203 -12.79 -19.58 1.97
CA GLY A 203 -11.65 -18.66 2.05
C GLY A 203 -11.33 -17.98 0.72
N SER A 204 -11.31 -18.74 -0.39
CA SER A 204 -11.12 -18.22 -1.74
C SER A 204 -12.28 -17.34 -2.20
N MET A 205 -13.52 -17.63 -1.82
CA MET A 205 -14.66 -16.76 -2.13
C MET A 205 -14.63 -15.43 -1.36
N ALA A 206 -14.16 -15.42 -0.10
CA ALA A 206 -13.89 -14.18 0.62
C ALA A 206 -12.81 -13.33 -0.08
N ALA A 207 -11.75 -13.97 -0.57
CA ALA A 207 -10.74 -13.31 -1.40
C ALA A 207 -11.35 -12.75 -2.71
N ALA A 208 -12.19 -13.53 -3.39
CA ALA A 208 -12.80 -13.15 -4.66
C ALA A 208 -13.72 -11.92 -4.53
N TYR A 209 -14.60 -11.88 -3.50
CA TYR A 209 -15.42 -10.69 -3.23
C TYR A 209 -14.57 -9.46 -2.89
N THR A 210 -13.48 -9.66 -2.14
CA THR A 210 -12.55 -8.57 -1.79
C THR A 210 -11.90 -7.99 -3.04
N PHE A 211 -11.35 -8.83 -3.91
CA PHE A 211 -10.73 -8.38 -5.16
C PHE A 211 -11.73 -7.70 -6.09
N TYR A 212 -12.92 -8.28 -6.27
CA TYR A 212 -13.96 -7.65 -7.08
C TYR A 212 -14.29 -6.25 -6.57
N THR A 213 -14.47 -6.09 -5.26
CA THR A 213 -14.75 -4.80 -4.61
C THR A 213 -13.61 -3.80 -4.85
N ILE A 214 -12.35 -4.22 -4.79
CA ILE A 214 -11.19 -3.35 -5.03
C ILE A 214 -11.09 -2.93 -6.50
N ILE A 215 -11.27 -3.88 -7.42
CA ILE A 215 -11.04 -3.70 -8.87
C ILE A 215 -12.18 -2.90 -9.52
N PHE A 216 -13.42 -3.24 -9.17
CA PHE A 216 -14.62 -2.62 -9.76
C PHE A 216 -15.20 -1.50 -8.90
N LYS A 217 -14.78 -1.39 -7.63
CA LYS A 217 -15.22 -0.33 -6.70
C LYS A 217 -16.75 -0.33 -6.49
N LYS A 218 -17.37 -1.51 -6.54
CA LYS A 218 -18.81 -1.73 -6.39
C LYS A 218 -19.14 -2.37 -5.05
N ASP A 219 -20.37 -2.16 -4.60
CA ASP A 219 -20.88 -2.69 -3.33
C ASP A 219 -20.98 -4.23 -3.40
N PRO A 220 -20.20 -4.98 -2.60
CA PRO A 220 -20.19 -6.43 -2.66
C PRO A 220 -21.52 -7.08 -2.28
N THR A 221 -22.40 -6.39 -1.53
CA THR A 221 -23.69 -6.96 -1.14
C THR A 221 -24.69 -7.01 -2.30
N GLN A 222 -24.38 -6.36 -3.43
CA GLN A 222 -25.20 -6.42 -4.64
C GLN A 222 -24.79 -7.54 -5.59
N ILE A 223 -23.65 -8.21 -5.34
CA ILE A 223 -23.15 -9.28 -6.19
C ILE A 223 -24.14 -10.45 -6.21
N PRO A 224 -24.65 -10.89 -7.37
CA PRO A 224 -25.58 -12.03 -7.43
C PRO A 224 -24.89 -13.39 -7.25
N PHE A 225 -23.65 -13.55 -7.71
CA PHE A 225 -22.92 -14.81 -7.63
C PHE A 225 -22.58 -15.19 -6.19
N ASN A 226 -22.86 -16.44 -5.82
CA ASN A 226 -22.53 -17.03 -4.51
C ASN A 226 -21.55 -18.21 -4.60
N GLY A 227 -21.23 -18.68 -5.81
CA GLY A 227 -20.52 -19.96 -5.98
C GLY A 227 -21.25 -21.10 -5.27
N ASN A 228 -20.49 -21.94 -4.55
CA ASN A 228 -21.03 -23.07 -3.78
C ASN A 228 -21.44 -22.71 -2.33
N LEU A 229 -21.40 -21.43 -1.95
CA LEU A 229 -21.77 -21.01 -0.60
C LEU A 229 -23.29 -21.01 -0.44
N THR A 230 -23.76 -21.30 0.78
CA THR A 230 -25.15 -20.98 1.13
C THR A 230 -25.36 -19.46 1.07
N SER A 231 -26.60 -19.03 0.81
CA SER A 231 -26.92 -17.59 0.76
C SER A 231 -26.54 -16.86 2.05
N ALA A 232 -26.69 -17.52 3.22
CA ALA A 232 -26.32 -16.95 4.51
C ALA A 232 -24.80 -16.75 4.64
N GLN A 233 -24.00 -17.74 4.26
CA GLN A 233 -22.53 -17.61 4.27
C GLN A 233 -22.05 -16.54 3.29
N ALA A 234 -22.59 -16.54 2.06
CA ALA A 234 -22.22 -15.55 1.06
C ALA A 234 -22.58 -14.14 1.52
N GLN A 235 -23.78 -13.92 2.06
CA GLN A 235 -24.21 -12.61 2.54
C GLN A 235 -23.33 -12.14 3.72
N PHE A 236 -23.06 -13.02 4.69
CA PHE A 236 -22.19 -12.70 5.82
C PHE A 236 -20.79 -12.22 5.38
N ILE A 237 -20.19 -12.92 4.41
CA ILE A 237 -18.87 -12.53 3.87
C ILE A 237 -18.97 -11.21 3.10
N LYS A 238 -20.00 -11.03 2.28
CA LYS A 238 -20.23 -9.78 1.53
C LYS A 238 -20.41 -8.57 2.46
N ASP A 239 -21.10 -8.74 3.60
CA ASP A 239 -21.27 -7.70 4.61
C ASP A 239 -19.95 -7.31 5.29
N ILE A 240 -19.09 -8.29 5.56
CA ILE A 240 -17.73 -8.04 6.07
C ILE A 240 -16.89 -7.31 5.02
N VAL A 241 -16.90 -7.77 3.77
CA VAL A 241 -16.16 -7.09 2.68
C VAL A 241 -16.68 -5.67 2.48
N LYS A 242 -18.00 -5.44 2.59
CA LYS A 242 -18.57 -4.10 2.54
C LYS A 242 -18.02 -3.21 3.65
N THR A 243 -18.03 -3.70 4.88
CA THR A 243 -17.63 -2.93 6.06
C THR A 243 -16.13 -2.64 6.09
N GLU A 244 -15.32 -3.64 5.79
CA GLU A 244 -13.86 -3.55 5.88
C GLU A 244 -13.22 -2.94 4.63
N VAL A 245 -13.87 -3.06 3.46
CA VAL A 245 -13.29 -2.69 2.17
C VAL A 245 -14.09 -1.57 1.50
N TYR A 246 -15.33 -1.84 1.09
CA TYR A 246 -16.13 -0.89 0.29
C TYR A 246 -16.39 0.44 1.00
N ASN A 247 -16.67 0.40 2.30
CA ASN A 247 -16.94 1.60 3.10
C ASN A 247 -15.66 2.35 3.52
N GLN A 248 -14.47 1.76 3.30
CA GLN A 248 -13.19 2.31 3.75
C GLN A 248 -12.10 2.26 2.64
N PRO A 249 -12.39 2.67 1.38
CA PRO A 249 -11.48 2.46 0.26
C PRO A 249 -10.13 3.17 0.46
N ALA A 250 -10.15 4.37 1.05
CA ALA A 250 -8.95 5.16 1.32
C ALA A 250 -7.96 4.47 2.28
N LYS A 251 -8.45 3.60 3.19
CA LYS A 251 -7.61 2.80 4.10
C LYS A 251 -6.69 1.86 3.34
N TRP A 252 -7.12 1.41 2.16
CA TRP A 252 -6.41 0.47 1.28
C TRP A 252 -5.76 1.16 0.09
N TYR A 253 -5.62 2.49 0.18
CA TYR A 253 -5.12 3.36 -0.89
C TYR A 253 -5.93 3.30 -2.18
N VAL A 254 -7.16 2.75 -2.12
CA VAL A 254 -8.09 2.79 -3.25
C VAL A 254 -8.68 4.19 -3.35
N THR A 255 -8.56 4.75 -4.54
CA THR A 255 -9.03 6.09 -4.89
C THR A 255 -10.14 5.97 -5.93
N ASN A 256 -10.99 7.00 -6.06
CA ASN A 256 -12.11 6.96 -7.01
C ASN A 256 -11.62 6.75 -8.44
N ASN A 257 -10.59 7.48 -8.83
CA ASN A 257 -9.83 7.27 -10.06
C ASN A 257 -8.50 6.62 -9.70
N ASP A 258 -8.02 5.68 -10.50
CA ASP A 258 -6.73 5.06 -10.21
C ASP A 258 -5.58 6.09 -10.23
N VAL A 259 -4.49 5.81 -9.49
CA VAL A 259 -3.46 6.83 -9.21
C VAL A 259 -2.52 7.00 -10.39
N HIS A 260 -2.76 8.05 -11.19
CA HIS A 260 -1.92 8.38 -12.35
C HIS A 260 -0.92 9.50 -12.05
N SER A 261 -1.33 10.57 -11.37
CA SER A 261 -0.40 11.62 -10.94
C SER A 261 0.64 11.08 -9.97
N ARG A 262 1.91 11.26 -10.29
CA ARG A 262 3.06 10.80 -9.50
C ARG A 262 4.17 11.85 -9.57
N PHE A 263 4.86 12.03 -8.46
CA PHE A 263 6.04 12.90 -8.42
C PHE A 263 7.00 12.54 -7.31
N THR A 264 8.26 12.91 -7.47
CA THR A 264 9.26 12.92 -6.41
C THR A 264 9.69 14.36 -6.13
N TYR A 265 10.41 14.55 -5.03
CA TYR A 265 10.97 15.83 -4.68
C TYR A 265 12.32 15.64 -4.00
N GLN A 266 13.18 16.64 -4.11
CA GLN A 266 14.48 16.69 -3.46
C GLN A 266 14.70 18.10 -2.90
N LEU A 267 15.17 18.18 -1.65
CA LEU A 267 15.65 19.44 -1.08
C LEU A 267 17.01 19.77 -1.69
N THR A 268 17.13 20.92 -2.34
CA THR A 268 18.35 21.35 -3.06
C THR A 268 19.05 22.54 -2.40
N GLY A 269 18.45 23.13 -1.36
CA GLY A 269 19.02 24.23 -0.59
C GLY A 269 18.15 24.62 0.59
N ALA A 270 18.51 25.68 1.32
CA ALA A 270 17.70 26.20 2.42
C ALA A 270 16.32 26.66 1.89
N GLY A 271 15.27 25.94 2.27
CA GLY A 271 13.91 26.24 1.83
C GLY A 271 13.60 25.91 0.37
N THR A 272 14.55 25.38 -0.42
CA THR A 272 14.34 25.13 -1.86
C THR A 272 14.12 23.65 -2.15
N VAL A 273 13.04 23.36 -2.85
CA VAL A 273 12.64 22.02 -3.25
C VAL A 273 12.58 21.92 -4.77
N GLN A 274 13.31 20.96 -5.33
CA GLN A 274 13.14 20.53 -6.71
C GLN A 274 12.05 19.46 -6.76
N PHE A 275 11.03 19.68 -7.59
CA PHE A 275 10.01 18.68 -7.87
C PHE A 275 10.28 18.03 -9.22
N THR A 276 10.04 16.72 -9.29
CA THR A 276 10.16 15.94 -10.51
C THR A 276 8.84 15.22 -10.75
N ASN A 277 8.15 15.58 -11.83
CA ASN A 277 7.01 14.82 -12.31
C ASN A 277 7.48 13.41 -12.70
N THR A 278 6.78 12.40 -12.21
CA THR A 278 6.96 11.00 -12.64
C THR A 278 5.67 10.43 -13.21
N THR A 279 4.67 11.28 -13.46
CA THR A 279 3.47 10.93 -14.21
C THR A 279 3.83 10.73 -15.67
N GLN A 280 3.53 9.54 -16.18
CA GLN A 280 3.70 9.20 -17.58
C GLN A 280 2.46 9.62 -18.38
N ASN A 281 2.63 10.06 -19.63
CA ASN A 281 1.56 10.53 -20.53
C ASN A 281 0.71 11.71 -20.02
N ALA A 282 1.27 12.56 -19.15
CA ALA A 282 0.62 13.81 -18.77
C ALA A 282 0.90 14.90 -19.82
N ALA A 283 -0.15 15.56 -20.30
CA ALA A 283 -0.01 16.70 -21.24
C ALA A 283 -0.06 18.07 -20.55
N ALA A 284 -0.49 18.10 -19.29
CA ALA A 284 -0.66 19.32 -18.52
C ALA A 284 -0.35 19.07 -17.04
N TYR A 285 0.21 20.09 -16.39
CA TYR A 285 0.66 20.05 -15.01
C TYR A 285 0.10 21.26 -14.26
N LEU A 286 -0.42 21.01 -13.07
CA LEU A 286 -0.73 22.06 -12.10
C LEU A 286 -0.20 21.64 -10.74
N TRP A 287 0.85 22.35 -10.32
CA TRP A 287 1.42 22.26 -8.99
C TRP A 287 0.77 23.27 -8.07
N ASP A 288 0.40 22.84 -6.88
CA ASP A 288 0.06 23.67 -5.72
C ASP A 288 1.04 23.29 -4.62
N PHE A 289 1.92 24.23 -4.25
CA PHE A 289 3.00 23.97 -3.29
C PHE A 289 2.54 24.01 -1.84
N GLY A 290 1.26 24.30 -1.57
CA GLY A 290 0.68 24.34 -0.23
C GLY A 290 0.94 25.62 0.56
N ASP A 291 1.59 26.62 -0.05
CA ASP A 291 1.87 27.95 0.52
C ASP A 291 1.14 29.09 -0.23
N GLY A 292 0.20 28.73 -1.12
CA GLY A 292 -0.53 29.67 -1.97
C GLY A 292 0.12 29.93 -3.33
N ILE A 293 1.31 29.38 -3.59
CA ILE A 293 2.00 29.51 -4.88
C ILE A 293 1.75 28.24 -5.72
N THR A 294 1.59 28.45 -7.04
CA THR A 294 1.33 27.40 -8.02
C THR A 294 2.32 27.45 -9.19
N SER A 295 2.47 26.34 -9.91
CA SER A 295 3.26 26.29 -11.16
C SER A 295 2.62 25.37 -12.20
N THR A 296 2.87 25.65 -13.48
CA THR A 296 2.47 24.80 -14.62
C THR A 296 3.65 24.13 -15.31
N LEU A 297 4.87 24.33 -14.80
CA LEU A 297 6.05 23.63 -15.30
C LEU A 297 5.95 22.14 -14.97
N GLU A 298 6.53 21.30 -15.83
CA GLU A 298 6.59 19.86 -15.59
C GLU A 298 7.42 19.52 -14.34
N ASN A 299 8.62 20.11 -14.22
CA ASN A 299 9.57 19.86 -13.14
C ASN A 299 9.97 21.18 -12.45
N PRO A 300 9.09 21.81 -11.64
CA PRO A 300 9.38 23.10 -11.05
C PRO A 300 10.39 23.01 -9.89
N THR A 301 11.19 24.06 -9.74
CA THR A 301 11.86 24.37 -8.47
C THR A 301 11.02 25.39 -7.72
N HIS A 302 10.80 25.19 -6.42
CA HIS A 302 10.09 26.13 -5.57
C HIS A 302 10.88 26.45 -4.31
N THR A 303 10.87 27.72 -3.90
CA THR A 303 11.52 28.18 -2.67
C THR A 303 10.46 28.65 -1.69
N TYR A 304 10.41 27.98 -0.55
CA TYR A 304 9.52 28.30 0.56
C TYR A 304 10.14 29.37 1.45
N ASN A 305 9.35 30.39 1.78
CA ASN A 305 9.79 31.51 2.63
C ASN A 305 9.86 31.15 4.11
N ALA A 306 9.16 30.09 4.53
CA ALA A 306 9.14 29.62 5.91
C ALA A 306 9.43 28.12 5.98
N VAL A 307 9.99 27.69 7.09
CA VAL A 307 10.04 26.27 7.44
C VAL A 307 8.63 25.81 7.81
N GLY A 308 8.31 24.56 7.49
CA GLY A 308 6.98 24.03 7.73
C GLY A 308 6.71 22.74 6.98
N SER A 309 5.52 22.19 7.19
CA SER A 309 5.03 21.03 6.45
C SER A 309 3.98 21.48 5.46
N TYR A 310 4.20 21.20 4.18
CA TYR A 310 3.38 21.66 3.07
C TYR A 310 2.73 20.47 2.36
N HIS A 311 1.41 20.52 2.16
CA HIS A 311 0.70 19.52 1.36
C HIS A 311 0.82 19.87 -0.12
N VAL A 312 1.91 19.43 -0.74
CA VAL A 312 2.18 19.68 -2.16
C VAL A 312 1.30 18.77 -3.00
N LYS A 313 0.63 19.38 -3.99
CA LYS A 313 -0.24 18.69 -4.93
C LYS A 313 0.30 18.82 -6.34
N LEU A 314 0.32 17.71 -7.06
CA LEU A 314 0.45 17.69 -8.52
C LEU A 314 -0.87 17.20 -9.10
N THR A 315 -1.49 18.03 -9.93
CA THR A 315 -2.65 17.65 -10.75
C THR A 315 -2.19 17.50 -12.19
N THR A 316 -2.48 16.35 -12.78
CA THR A 316 -2.21 16.09 -14.20
C THR A 316 -3.45 15.56 -14.88
N ASN A 317 -3.51 15.74 -16.20
CA ASN A 317 -4.38 14.96 -17.07
C ASN A 317 -3.51 13.90 -17.75
N ALA A 318 -3.62 12.68 -17.27
CA ALA A 318 -2.99 11.49 -17.83
C ALA A 318 -4.07 10.42 -18.02
N CYS A 319 -3.94 9.58 -19.04
CA CYS A 319 -4.87 8.46 -19.26
C CYS A 319 -6.34 8.90 -19.47
N GLY A 320 -6.55 10.12 -19.95
CA GLY A 320 -7.89 10.69 -20.16
C GLY A 320 -8.61 11.10 -18.87
N VAL A 321 -7.93 11.07 -17.72
CA VAL A 321 -8.50 11.40 -16.42
C VAL A 321 -7.64 12.43 -15.70
N THR A 322 -8.27 13.48 -15.19
CA THR A 322 -7.61 14.42 -14.30
C THR A 322 -7.48 13.79 -12.91
N THR A 323 -6.24 13.60 -12.44
CA THR A 323 -5.96 13.07 -11.11
C THR A 323 -5.02 13.99 -10.34
N THR A 324 -5.15 14.01 -9.02
CA THR A 324 -4.29 14.79 -8.13
C THR A 324 -3.56 13.88 -7.16
N LYS A 325 -2.23 14.03 -7.07
CA LYS A 325 -1.40 13.41 -6.05
C LYS A 325 -0.98 14.44 -5.03
N THR A 326 -1.16 14.12 -3.75
CA THR A 326 -0.71 14.95 -2.63
C THR A 326 0.43 14.24 -1.89
N LYS A 327 1.52 14.96 -1.60
CA LYS A 327 2.59 14.52 -0.68
C LYS A 327 2.83 15.60 0.37
N LEU A 328 3.09 15.17 1.61
CA LEU A 328 3.55 16.07 2.65
C LEU A 328 5.05 16.33 2.45
N VAL A 329 5.42 17.57 2.16
CA VAL A 329 6.80 18.01 2.02
C VAL A 329 7.17 18.81 3.25
N VAL A 330 8.11 18.27 4.03
CA VAL A 330 8.66 18.96 5.19
C VAL A 330 9.83 19.81 4.71
N VAL A 331 9.63 21.12 4.72
CA VAL A 331 10.66 22.10 4.42
C VAL A 331 11.27 22.53 5.73
N ASN A 332 12.53 22.18 5.91
CA ASN A 332 13.35 22.60 7.01
C ASN A 332 14.56 23.36 6.48
N THR A 333 15.15 24.20 7.32
CA THR A 333 16.55 24.53 7.12
C THR A 333 17.31 23.27 7.50
N LEU A 334 17.74 22.48 6.50
CA LEU A 334 18.80 21.51 6.72
C LEU A 334 20.05 22.33 7.06
N HIS A 335 20.17 22.77 8.32
CA HIS A 335 21.43 23.20 8.87
C HIS A 335 22.31 21.95 8.91
N THR A 336 23.12 21.77 7.87
CA THR A 336 24.20 20.77 7.86
C THR A 336 25.24 21.07 8.93
N ALA A 337 25.25 22.29 9.46
CA ALA A 337 25.95 22.65 10.67
C ALA A 337 25.29 21.95 11.88
N GLU A 338 26.06 21.12 12.58
CA GLU A 338 25.67 20.69 13.93
C GLU A 338 25.49 21.95 14.79
N THR A 339 24.26 22.21 15.21
CA THR A 339 24.03 23.19 16.27
C THR A 339 24.50 22.57 17.57
N THR A 340 25.22 23.33 18.39
CA THR A 340 25.68 22.87 19.70
C THR A 340 24.51 22.27 20.48
N ILE A 341 24.62 20.99 20.82
CA ILE A 341 23.61 20.27 21.61
C ILE A 341 23.39 21.06 22.90
N GLU A 342 22.13 21.14 23.36
CA GLU A 342 21.83 21.77 24.63
C GLU A 342 22.65 21.13 25.78
N ASN A 343 23.23 21.98 26.63
CA ASN A 343 23.91 21.52 27.84
C ASN A 343 22.98 20.61 28.67
N GLY A 344 23.40 19.36 28.88
CA GLY A 344 22.64 18.35 29.62
C GLY A 344 21.86 17.35 28.75
N LEU A 345 21.97 17.43 27.43
CA LEU A 345 21.48 16.41 26.51
C LEU A 345 22.66 15.57 25.96
N GLN A 346 22.52 14.24 25.96
CA GLN A 346 23.50 13.33 25.38
C GLN A 346 22.82 12.36 24.41
N MET A 347 23.44 12.13 23.26
CA MET A 347 22.97 11.14 22.28
C MET A 347 24.08 10.12 22.02
N TYR A 348 23.81 8.85 22.30
CA TYR A 348 24.80 7.78 22.17
C TYR A 348 24.16 6.40 21.94
N PRO A 349 24.88 5.45 21.33
CA PRO A 349 26.17 5.63 20.67
C PRO A 349 26.01 6.41 19.36
N ASN A 350 27.06 7.13 18.97
CA ASN A 350 27.21 7.72 17.64
C ASN A 350 28.69 7.58 17.24
N PRO A 351 29.06 6.66 16.33
CA PRO A 351 28.19 5.91 15.42
C PRO A 351 27.26 4.89 16.08
N VAL A 352 26.05 4.72 15.54
CA VAL A 352 25.02 3.79 16.01
C VAL A 352 24.97 2.53 15.14
N GLN A 353 24.66 1.39 15.76
CA GLN A 353 24.26 0.18 15.04
C GLN A 353 22.74 -0.01 15.08
N ASN A 354 22.12 -0.10 16.25
CA ASN A 354 20.68 -0.43 16.32
C ASN A 354 19.85 0.67 16.95
N ILE A 355 20.32 1.28 18.04
CA ILE A 355 19.51 2.21 18.84
C ILE A 355 20.38 3.39 19.24
N VAL A 356 19.87 4.60 19.04
CA VAL A 356 20.41 5.82 19.67
C VAL A 356 19.62 6.08 20.94
N ASN A 357 20.31 6.16 22.07
CA ASN A 357 19.78 6.62 23.34
C ASN A 357 19.94 8.14 23.44
N ILE A 358 18.92 8.80 23.96
CA ILE A 358 18.83 10.25 24.11
C ILE A 358 18.58 10.51 25.59
N VAL A 359 19.63 10.87 26.31
CA VAL A 359 19.54 11.26 27.72
C VAL A 359 19.24 12.75 27.77
N SER A 360 18.09 13.09 28.35
CA SER A 360 17.65 14.48 28.49
C SER A 360 16.84 14.63 29.77
N LYS A 361 17.11 15.69 30.53
CA LYS A 361 16.30 16.09 31.70
C LYS A 361 15.08 16.94 31.31
N LYS A 362 14.99 17.36 30.04
CA LYS A 362 13.90 18.18 29.49
C LYS A 362 13.05 17.36 28.54
N GLN A 363 11.82 17.85 28.30
CA GLN A 363 10.98 17.33 27.23
C GLN A 363 11.73 17.39 25.90
N PHE A 364 11.68 16.29 25.18
CA PHE A 364 12.38 16.09 23.92
C PHE A 364 11.34 15.71 22.87
N GLU A 365 11.36 16.42 21.76
CA GLU A 365 10.45 16.19 20.65
C GLU A 365 11.29 16.05 19.37
N VAL A 366 11.08 14.98 18.61
CA VAL A 366 11.71 14.83 17.30
C VAL A 366 10.88 15.57 16.27
N ILE A 367 11.51 16.44 15.50
CA ILE A 367 10.91 17.12 14.35
C ILE A 367 11.05 16.24 13.11
N SER A 368 12.25 15.75 12.82
CA SER A 368 12.51 14.89 11.68
C SER A 368 13.76 14.04 11.86
N LEU A 369 13.78 12.90 11.18
CA LEU A 369 14.98 12.10 10.95
C LEU A 369 15.15 11.99 9.44
N ALA A 370 16.20 12.60 8.89
CA ALA A 370 16.46 12.57 7.45
C ALA A 370 17.81 11.95 7.14
N GLU A 371 17.94 11.22 6.05
CA GLU A 371 19.25 10.80 5.55
C GLU A 371 19.96 11.97 4.84
N ALA A 372 21.23 11.80 4.47
CA ALA A 372 22.03 12.86 3.86
C ALA A 372 21.48 13.43 2.52
N SER A 373 20.60 12.69 1.85
CA SER A 373 19.89 13.15 0.63
C SER A 373 18.75 14.14 0.93
N GLY A 374 18.38 14.31 2.21
CA GLY A 374 17.18 15.04 2.64
C GLY A 374 15.91 14.20 2.69
N LYS A 375 15.96 12.92 2.32
CA LYS A 375 14.81 12.01 2.47
C LYS A 375 14.49 11.78 3.94
N VAL A 376 13.27 12.12 4.35
CA VAL A 376 12.75 11.86 5.70
C VAL A 376 12.48 10.38 5.87
N MET A 377 12.99 9.82 6.96
CA MET A 377 12.83 8.42 7.33
C MET A 377 11.82 8.29 8.46
N PRO A 378 10.98 7.23 8.45
CA PRO A 378 10.12 6.93 9.58
C PRO A 378 10.98 6.62 10.81
N TYR A 379 10.54 7.08 11.98
CA TYR A 379 11.19 6.82 13.24
C TYR A 379 10.14 6.52 14.32
N HIS A 380 10.57 5.78 15.34
CA HIS A 380 9.80 5.56 16.56
C HIS A 380 10.61 6.07 17.74
N LEU A 381 10.03 7.00 18.49
CA LEU A 381 10.61 7.55 19.70
C LEU A 381 10.03 6.79 20.90
N ASN A 382 10.87 6.02 21.59
CA ASN A 382 10.49 5.29 22.79
C ASN A 382 10.95 6.04 24.03
N LYS A 383 10.09 6.15 25.04
CA LYS A 383 10.47 6.72 26.34
C LYS A 383 11.26 5.69 27.15
N THR A 384 12.33 6.13 27.81
CA THR A 384 13.17 5.30 28.68
C THR A 384 13.25 5.92 30.07
N GLU A 385 13.83 5.22 31.04
CA GLU A 385 14.00 5.73 32.42
C GLU A 385 14.78 7.06 32.46
N ASN A 386 15.76 7.23 31.57
CA ASN A 386 16.69 8.36 31.56
C ASN A 386 16.48 9.32 30.37
N GLY A 387 15.41 9.16 29.60
CA GLY A 387 15.09 9.99 28.44
C GLY A 387 14.33 9.23 27.37
N TYR A 388 14.96 9.04 26.21
CA TYR A 388 14.33 8.46 25.02
C TYR A 388 15.29 7.56 24.24
N SER A 389 14.75 6.80 23.30
CA SER A 389 15.53 6.06 22.31
C SER A 389 14.86 6.07 20.94
N ILE A 390 15.69 6.01 19.89
CA ILE A 390 15.25 5.88 18.50
C ILE A 390 15.92 4.65 17.91
N SER A 391 15.11 3.75 17.33
CA SER A 391 15.63 2.61 16.58
C SER A 391 16.13 3.08 15.21
N PHE A 392 17.34 2.67 14.88
CA PHE A 392 18.00 2.77 13.57
C PHE A 392 18.14 1.40 12.92
N GLN A 393 17.60 0.33 13.51
CA GLN A 393 17.76 -1.03 13.01
C GLN A 393 17.19 -1.20 11.60
N HIS A 394 16.14 -0.46 11.25
CA HIS A 394 15.50 -0.49 9.93
C HIS A 394 16.14 0.44 8.90
N LEU A 395 17.18 1.19 9.29
CA LEU A 395 17.85 2.17 8.46
C LEU A 395 19.15 1.60 7.89
N ALA A 396 19.42 1.89 6.61
CA ALA A 396 20.67 1.53 5.95
C ALA A 396 21.88 2.23 6.59
N SER A 397 23.08 1.69 6.38
CA SER A 397 24.32 2.37 6.78
C SER A 397 24.45 3.71 6.05
N GLY A 398 24.74 4.77 6.79
CA GLY A 398 24.70 6.12 6.23
C GLY A 398 24.77 7.23 7.27
N ILE A 399 24.66 8.46 6.78
CA ILE A 399 24.58 9.66 7.62
C ILE A 399 23.13 10.10 7.69
N TYR A 400 22.68 10.35 8.92
CA TYR A 400 21.37 10.86 9.24
C TYR A 400 21.47 12.16 10.02
N PHE A 401 20.46 13.00 9.88
CA PHE A 401 20.29 14.25 10.60
C PHE A 401 18.99 14.15 11.41
N LEU A 402 19.13 14.18 12.72
CA LEU A 402 18.03 14.23 13.67
C LEU A 402 17.76 15.68 14.03
N GLN A 403 16.63 16.21 13.61
CA GLN A 403 16.14 17.51 14.06
C GLN A 403 15.20 17.31 15.25
N TYR A 404 15.40 18.09 16.31
CA TYR A 404 14.64 17.94 17.54
C TYR A 404 14.47 19.27 18.28
N LYS A 405 13.49 19.31 19.18
CA LYS A 405 13.24 20.42 20.11
C LYS A 405 13.54 20.02 21.54
N THR A 406 14.10 20.96 22.29
CA THR A 406 14.10 20.94 23.76
C THR A 406 13.62 22.30 24.27
N GLY A 407 12.42 22.33 24.86
CA GLY A 407 11.70 23.58 25.10
C GLY A 407 11.36 24.28 23.77
N GLU A 408 11.66 25.57 23.65
CA GLU A 408 11.38 26.38 22.45
C GLU A 408 12.50 26.39 21.41
N LYS A 409 13.64 25.74 21.70
CA LYS A 409 14.81 25.75 20.81
C LYS A 409 14.88 24.50 19.94
N GLU A 410 15.20 24.70 18.67
CA GLU A 410 15.43 23.65 17.69
C GLU A 410 16.92 23.36 17.54
N PHE A 411 17.26 22.08 17.40
CA PHE A 411 18.63 21.60 17.24
C PHE A 411 18.70 20.54 16.15
N THR A 412 19.86 20.41 15.52
CA THR A 412 20.17 19.33 14.57
C THR A 412 21.38 18.54 15.06
N LYS A 413 21.24 17.21 15.15
CA LYS A 413 22.34 16.28 15.44
C LYS A 413 22.60 15.35 14.26
N LYS A 414 23.86 15.28 13.82
CA LYS A 414 24.31 14.26 12.88
C LYS A 414 24.49 12.92 13.59
N ILE A 415 23.90 11.87 13.04
CA ILE A 415 23.99 10.48 13.51
C ILE A 415 24.59 9.63 12.39
N ILE A 416 25.63 8.86 12.70
CA ILE A 416 26.29 7.96 11.75
C ILE A 416 25.79 6.55 12.03
N LYS A 417 25.05 5.95 11.10
CA LYS A 417 24.65 4.54 11.16
C LYS A 417 25.71 3.68 10.48
N LYS A 418 26.29 2.75 11.23
CA LYS A 418 27.20 1.73 10.70
C LYS A 418 26.45 0.47 10.33
#